data_AF-A0A6V8LG05-F1
#
_entry.id   AF-A0A6V8LG05-F1
#
_cell.length_a   1.000
_cell.length_b   1.000
_cell.length_c   1.000
_cell.angle_alpha   90.00
_cell.angle_beta   90.00
_cell.angle_gamma   90.00
#
_symmetry.space_group_name_H-M   'P 1'
#
loop_
_entity.id
_entity.type
_entity.pdbx_description
1 polymer ?
#
loop_
_entity_poly.entity_id
_entity_poly.type
_entity_poly.pdbx_seq_one_letter_code
_entity_poly.pdbx_strand_id
1 'polypeptide(L)'
;MDPITLILLGIGSLLAGGAAAAVVYIAFLTIDTVMSWFQARRSLLRGRNLIAATIMERLSTGRYRTVQGVFNTQTQGWLESRTIESDQVSADLASRHYGRDVAVYTV
;
A
#
# COMPACT_ATOMS: atom_id res chain seq x y z
N MET A 1 -0.02 -0.62 -20.93
CA MET A 1 0.53 -0.21 -19.62
C MET A 1 0.25 -1.35 -18.66
N ASP A 2 1.26 -1.81 -17.94
CA ASP A 2 1.11 -2.85 -16.93
C ASP A 2 0.42 -2.30 -15.65
N PRO A 3 -0.24 -3.15 -14.84
CA PRO A 3 -0.96 -2.71 -13.65
C PRO A 3 -0.08 -2.02 -12.59
N ILE A 4 1.21 -2.35 -12.55
CA ILE A 4 2.16 -1.77 -11.58
C ILE A 4 2.42 -0.30 -11.93
N THR A 5 2.63 -0.01 -13.21
CA THR A 5 2.76 1.37 -13.70
C THR A 5 1.52 2.22 -13.37
N LEU A 6 0.32 1.64 -13.43
CA LEU A 6 -0.91 2.35 -13.07
C LEU A 6 -1.01 2.63 -11.57
N ILE A 7 -0.62 1.67 -10.74
CA ILE A 7 -0.57 1.82 -9.28
C ILE A 7 0.40 2.95 -8.90
N LEU A 8 1.58 3.00 -9.54
CA LEU A 8 2.61 4.02 -9.31
C LEU A 8 2.17 5.44 -9.73
N LEU A 9 1.37 5.57 -10.79
CA LEU A 9 0.82 6.86 -11.20
C LEU A 9 -0.28 7.35 -10.24
N GLY A 10 -1.07 6.43 -9.69
CA GLY A 10 -2.17 6.76 -8.77
C GLY A 10 -1.74 7.25 -7.38
N ILE A 11 -0.45 7.19 -7.04
CA ILE A 11 0.06 7.55 -5.70
C ILE A 11 0.42 9.03 -5.58
N GLY A 12 0.58 9.75 -6.71
CA GLY A 12 1.01 11.16 -6.70
C GLY A 12 0.12 12.04 -5.82
N SER A 13 -1.18 11.77 -5.77
CA SER A 13 -2.16 12.48 -4.92
C SER A 13 -2.17 12.01 -3.45
N LEU A 14 -1.77 10.77 -3.18
CA LEU A 14 -1.70 10.20 -1.83
C LEU A 14 -0.45 10.66 -1.07
N LEU A 15 0.67 10.80 -1.78
CA LEU A 15 1.94 11.25 -1.20
C LEU A 15 2.01 12.78 -1.06
N ALA A 16 1.27 13.53 -1.88
CA ALA A 16 1.20 15.00 -1.81
C ALA A 16 0.27 15.54 -0.70
N GLY A 17 -0.31 14.67 0.14
CA GLY A 17 -1.11 15.08 1.31
C GLY A 17 -2.58 15.38 1.05
N GLY A 18 -3.12 15.08 -0.14
CA GLY A 18 -4.50 15.45 -0.51
C GLY A 18 -5.55 14.34 -0.45
N ALA A 19 -5.17 13.06 -0.55
CA ALA A 19 -6.14 11.97 -0.77
C ALA A 19 -6.04 10.76 0.19
N ALA A 20 -5.03 10.69 1.08
CA ALA A 20 -4.93 9.62 2.06
C ALA A 20 -5.79 9.97 3.29
N ALA A 21 -6.92 9.27 3.49
CA ALA A 21 -7.89 9.56 4.54
C ALA A 21 -7.35 9.40 5.97
N ALA A 22 -6.20 8.74 6.16
CA ALA A 22 -5.53 8.63 7.45
C ALA A 22 -4.01 8.38 7.29
N VAL A 23 -3.22 9.10 8.10
CA VAL A 23 -1.81 8.77 8.37
C VAL A 23 -1.75 8.02 9.69
N VAL A 24 -1.16 6.82 9.69
CA VAL A 24 -1.01 5.98 10.89
C VAL A 24 0.47 5.81 11.17
N TYR A 25 0.88 6.03 12.42
CA TYR A 25 2.22 5.71 12.88
C TYR A 25 2.26 4.29 13.45
N ILE A 26 3.21 3.47 13.01
CA ILE A 26 3.45 2.11 13.54
C ILE A 26 4.95 1.93 13.73
N ALA A 27 5.43 1.76 14.97
CA ALA A 27 6.86 1.60 15.24
C ALA A 27 7.50 0.44 14.44
N PHE A 28 6.83 -0.72 14.42
CA PHE A 28 7.28 -1.92 13.71
C PHE A 28 6.15 -2.49 12.83
N LEU A 29 6.21 -2.28 11.51
CA LEU A 29 5.19 -2.71 10.58
C LEU A 29 5.43 -4.16 10.11
N THR A 30 4.48 -5.05 10.41
CA THR A 30 4.55 -6.47 10.05
C THR A 30 3.69 -6.83 8.85
N ILE A 31 4.03 -7.93 8.18
CA ILE A 31 3.18 -8.52 7.13
C ILE A 31 1.79 -8.87 7.66
N ASP A 32 1.66 -9.34 8.90
CA ASP A 32 0.35 -9.66 9.51
C ASP A 32 -0.52 -8.42 9.71
N THR A 33 0.10 -7.27 10.04
CA THR A 33 -0.59 -5.99 10.16
C THR A 33 -1.10 -5.51 8.79
N VAL A 34 -0.33 -5.76 7.73
CA VAL A 34 -0.72 -5.49 6.35
C VAL A 34 -1.87 -6.42 5.95
N MET A 35 -1.72 -7.72 6.15
CA MET A 35 -2.71 -8.73 5.75
C MET A 35 -4.02 -8.60 6.53
N SER A 36 -3.98 -8.34 7.84
CA SER A 36 -5.19 -8.14 8.65
C SER A 36 -6.04 -6.96 8.16
N TRP A 37 -5.42 -5.86 7.74
CA TRP A 37 -6.13 -4.72 7.16
C TRP A 37 -6.84 -5.09 5.85
N PHE A 38 -6.20 -5.88 4.99
CA PHE A 38 -6.82 -6.37 3.76
C PHE A 38 -7.91 -7.41 4.03
N GLN A 39 -7.71 -8.32 4.99
CA GLN A 39 -8.70 -9.31 5.38
C GLN A 39 -9.98 -8.64 5.90
N ALA A 40 -9.86 -7.55 6.66
CA ALA A 40 -11.00 -6.74 7.08
C ALA A 40 -11.77 -6.11 5.90
N ARG A 41 -11.16 -6.02 4.71
CA ARG A 41 -11.73 -5.47 3.47
C ARG A 41 -11.96 -6.53 2.39
N ARG A 42 -11.96 -7.80 2.77
CA ARG A 42 -12.11 -8.92 1.83
C ARG A 42 -13.42 -8.85 1.02
N SER A 43 -14.49 -8.32 1.60
CA SER A 43 -15.77 -8.10 0.89
C SER A 43 -15.62 -7.12 -0.27
N LEU A 44 -14.89 -6.02 -0.06
CA LEU A 44 -14.60 -5.02 -1.08
C LEU A 44 -13.70 -5.60 -2.18
N LEU A 45 -12.67 -6.37 -1.82
CA LEU A 45 -11.73 -6.99 -2.76
C LEU A 45 -12.32 -8.08 -3.66
N ARG A 46 -13.59 -8.47 -3.49
CA ARG A 46 -14.30 -9.38 -4.42
C ARG A 46 -14.69 -8.71 -5.74
N GLY A 47 -14.62 -7.38 -5.82
CA GLY A 47 -14.94 -6.64 -7.04
C GLY A 47 -14.00 -6.99 -8.18
N ARG A 48 -14.56 -7.13 -9.39
CA ARG A 48 -13.75 -7.23 -10.61
C ARG A 48 -12.93 -5.94 -10.74
N ASN A 49 -11.65 -6.05 -11.08
CA ASN A 49 -10.70 -4.94 -11.26
C ASN A 49 -10.11 -4.34 -9.97
N LEU A 50 -10.35 -4.93 -8.80
CA LEU A 50 -9.81 -4.44 -7.53
C LEU A 50 -8.58 -5.24 -7.08
N ILE A 51 -7.53 -4.53 -6.66
CA ILE A 51 -6.24 -5.11 -6.28
C ILE A 51 -5.84 -4.59 -4.91
N ALA A 52 -5.52 -5.51 -3.99
CA ALA A 52 -4.85 -5.17 -2.74
C ALA A 52 -3.37 -4.91 -3.02
N ALA A 53 -2.90 -3.70 -2.72
CA ALA A 53 -1.53 -3.31 -2.99
C ALA A 53 -0.92 -2.48 -1.86
N THR A 54 0.39 -2.62 -1.69
CA THR A 54 1.21 -1.69 -0.92
C THR A 54 2.27 -1.07 -1.83
N ILE A 55 2.60 0.19 -1.56
CA ILE A 55 3.81 0.83 -2.04
C ILE A 55 4.64 1.19 -0.83
N MET A 56 5.93 0.94 -0.89
CA MET A 56 6.83 1.23 0.21
C MET A 56 8.01 2.06 -0.26
N GLU A 57 8.26 3.16 0.44
CA GLU A 57 9.37 4.07 0.22
C GLU A 57 10.20 4.14 1.51
N ARG A 58 11.52 4.13 1.37
CA ARG A 58 12.44 4.44 2.48
C ARG A 58 12.72 5.94 2.49
N LEU A 59 12.38 6.60 3.59
CA LEU A 59 12.60 8.03 3.78
C LEU A 59 14.07 8.31 4.08
N SER A 60 14.51 9.55 3.84
CA SER A 60 15.86 10.02 4.16
C SER A 60 16.23 9.89 5.64
N THR A 61 15.23 9.88 6.52
CA THR A 61 15.37 9.66 7.97
C THR A 61 15.68 8.20 8.35
N GLY A 62 15.66 7.29 7.38
CA GLY A 62 15.79 5.85 7.59
C GLY A 62 14.47 5.14 7.94
N ARG A 63 13.40 5.89 8.21
CA ARG A 63 12.02 5.41 8.41
C ARG A 63 11.41 4.96 7.09
N TYR A 64 10.27 4.28 7.15
CA TYR A 64 9.52 3.79 5.99
C TYR A 64 8.17 4.48 5.90
N ARG A 65 7.78 4.84 4.67
CA ARG A 65 6.43 5.25 4.33
C ARG A 65 5.80 4.17 3.47
N THR A 66 4.71 3.58 3.95
CA THR A 66 3.95 2.56 3.22
C THR A 66 2.57 3.09 2.89
N VAL A 67 2.25 3.23 1.61
CA VAL A 67 0.87 3.42 1.16
C VAL A 67 0.24 2.05 1.04
N GLN A 68 -0.82 1.79 1.78
CA GLN A 68 -1.58 0.54 1.71
C GLN A 68 -3.00 0.85 1.22
N GLY A 69 -3.52 0.09 0.26
CA GLY A 69 -4.88 0.30 -0.17
C GLY A 69 -5.43 -0.69 -1.18
N VAL A 70 -6.66 -0.41 -1.60
CA VAL A 70 -7.34 -1.12 -2.69
C VAL A 70 -7.34 -0.25 -3.93
N PHE A 71 -6.62 -0.71 -4.95
CA PHE A 71 -6.51 -0.04 -6.24
C PHE A 71 -7.53 -0.59 -7.23
N ASN A 72 -8.29 0.29 -7.87
CA ASN A 72 -9.18 -0.06 -8.96
C ASN A 72 -8.45 0.15 -10.30
N THR A 73 -8.17 -0.94 -10.99
CA THR A 73 -7.47 -0.93 -12.28
C THR A 73 -8.29 -0.33 -13.43
N GLN A 74 -9.62 -0.30 -13.32
CA GLN A 74 -10.49 0.30 -14.33
C GLN A 74 -10.52 1.83 -14.22
N THR A 75 -10.65 2.36 -13.01
CA THR A 75 -10.68 3.81 -12.76
C THR A 75 -9.30 4.40 -12.49
N GLN A 76 -8.27 3.56 -12.42
CA GLN A 76 -6.89 3.93 -12.13
C GLN A 76 -6.73 4.71 -10.82
N GLY A 77 -7.53 4.37 -9.80
CA GLY A 77 -7.62 5.12 -8.55
C GLY A 77 -7.68 4.23 -7.33
N TRP A 78 -7.27 4.79 -6.19
CA TRP A 78 -7.38 4.13 -4.89
C TRP A 78 -8.78 4.33 -4.33
N LEU A 79 -9.51 3.23 -4.13
CA LEU A 79 -10.86 3.27 -3.54
C LEU A 79 -10.80 3.52 -2.04
N GLU A 80 -9.87 2.86 -1.38
CA GLU A 80 -9.57 3.04 0.02
C GLU A 80 -8.08 2.90 0.21
N SER A 81 -7.46 3.83 0.95
CA SER A 81 -6.04 3.76 1.25
C SER A 81 -5.73 4.40 2.59
N ARG A 82 -4.59 4.00 3.16
CA ARG A 82 -3.97 4.65 4.31
C ARG A 82 -2.47 4.79 4.06
N THR A 83 -1.91 5.84 4.63
CA THR A 83 -0.45 6.02 4.68
C THR A 83 0.03 5.56 6.05
N ILE A 84 1.03 4.70 6.08
CA ILE A 84 1.65 4.19 7.30
C ILE A 84 3.07 4.72 7.34
N GLU A 85 3.42 5.48 8.38
CA GLU A 85 4.81 5.76 8.69
C GLU A 85 5.30 4.78 9.74
N SER A 86 6.48 4.21 9.53
CA SER A 86 7.05 3.22 10.44
C SER A 86 8.54 3.37 10.60
N ASP A 87 9.06 3.05 11.79
CA ASP A 87 10.51 3.12 12.04
C ASP A 87 11.21 1.92 11.41
N GLN A 88 10.54 0.77 11.46
CA GLN A 88 11.03 -0.51 10.96
C GLN A 88 9.92 -1.32 10.31
N VAL A 89 10.32 -2.21 9.40
CA VAL A 89 9.44 -3.18 8.74
C VAL A 89 9.96 -4.60 8.99
N SER A 90 9.06 -5.56 9.13
CA SER A 90 9.43 -6.98 9.22
C SER A 90 10.19 -7.45 7.96
N ALA A 91 11.09 -8.43 8.11
CA ALA A 91 11.84 -9.00 7.00
C ALA A 91 10.92 -9.55 5.89
N ASP A 92 9.80 -10.17 6.26
CA ASP A 92 8.81 -10.67 5.31
C ASP A 92 8.20 -9.55 4.48
N LEU A 93 7.80 -8.45 5.11
CA LEU A 93 7.28 -7.28 4.40
C LEU A 93 8.35 -6.65 3.51
N ALA A 94 9.58 -6.50 4.02
CA ALA A 94 10.71 -5.99 3.24
C ALA A 94 10.98 -6.85 1.99
N SER A 95 10.90 -8.18 2.12
CA SER A 95 11.12 -9.11 1.01
C SER A 95 10.09 -8.96 -0.12
N ARG A 96 8.83 -8.59 0.20
CA ARG A 96 7.78 -8.32 -0.80
C ARG A 96 8.07 -7.10 -1.66
N HIS A 97 8.88 -6.19 -1.13
CA HIS A 97 9.33 -4.95 -1.78
C HIS A 97 10.80 -5.02 -2.22
N TYR A 98 11.44 -6.19 -2.18
CA TYR A 98 12.83 -6.31 -2.59
C TYR A 98 12.95 -6.08 -4.11
N GLY A 99 13.69 -5.04 -4.49
CA GLY A 99 13.89 -4.63 -5.88
C GLY A 99 12.66 -4.01 -6.55
N ARG A 100 11.59 -3.69 -5.79
CA ARG A 100 10.35 -3.10 -6.33
C ARG A 100 9.63 -2.26 -5.29
N ASP A 101 9.11 -1.10 -5.71
CA ASP A 101 8.38 -0.23 -4.78
C ASP A 101 6.97 -0.76 -4.48
N VAL A 102 6.41 -1.60 -5.35
CA VAL A 102 5.02 -2.10 -5.27
C VAL A 102 4.96 -3.59 -4.95
N ALA A 103 4.09 -3.96 -4.01
CA ALA A 103 3.69 -5.34 -3.74
C ALA A 103 2.17 -5.52 -3.88
N VAL A 104 1.76 -6.62 -4.51
CA VAL A 104 0.35 -7.00 -4.71
C VAL A 104 0.03 -8.24 -3.87
N TYR A 105 -1.16 -8.26 -3.29
CA TYR A 105 -1.60 -9.29 -2.34
C TYR A 105 -2.84 -10.03 -2.85
N THR A 106 -2.90 -11.33 -2.57
CA THR A 106 -4.11 -12.15 -2.71
C THR A 106 -4.70 -12.35 -1.32
N VAL A 107 -6.02 -12.17 -1.17
CA VAL A 107 -6.69 -12.01 0.13
C VAL A 107 -7.97 -12.83 0.22
#